data_AF-A0A958LIZ7-F1
#
_entry.id   AF-A0A958LIZ7-F1
#
_cell.length_a   1.000
_cell.length_b   1.000
_cell.length_c   1.000
_cell.angle_alpha   90.00
_cell.angle_beta   90.00
_cell.angle_gamma   90.00
#
_symmetry.space_group_name_H-M   'P 1'
#
loop_
_entity.id
_entity.type
_entity.pdbx_description
1 polymer ?
#
loop_
_entity_poly.entity_id
_entity_poly.type
_entity_poly.pdbx_seq_one_letter_code
_entity_poly.pdbx_strand_id
1 'polypeptide(L)'
;MTWILFFVNAAMMTINQPDLKQADEVIQQAFDDKYFISQQGRYFAQFIADHESFYSPFLKQISFRALGGELEKIDLLGALALRNQKFMEEGPSYPFGGDRVALSVWHKKIENLISVQAEHPNYYLGITADHLSWSYWFTYQFVHSGLSHFAFNMVFLIIFGCFLEVLKGGLFVLIVYLGSGFAGAGFFLLINGPTMAPLIGASAAVSGLMA
;
A
#
# COMPACT_ATOMS: atom_id res chain seq x y z
N MET A 1 11.05 15.26 23.77
CA MET A 1 11.19 14.71 22.41
C MET A 1 10.06 13.77 22.09
N THR A 2 9.76 12.80 22.94
CA THR A 2 8.68 11.82 22.74
C THR A 2 7.34 12.50 22.42
N TRP A 3 6.96 13.51 23.19
CA TRP A 3 5.75 14.30 22.93
C TRP A 3 5.80 15.09 21.62
N ILE A 4 6.97 15.59 21.23
CA ILE A 4 7.14 16.28 19.94
C ILE A 4 6.86 15.30 18.80
N LEU A 5 7.47 14.11 18.85
CA LEU A 5 7.25 13.05 17.86
C LEU A 5 5.77 12.62 17.84
N PHE A 6 5.13 12.48 19.01
CA PHE A 6 3.70 12.19 19.09
C PHE A 6 2.85 13.28 18.40
N PHE A 7 3.10 14.56 18.70
CA PHE A 7 2.32 15.64 18.10
C PHE A 7 2.56 15.79 16.60
N VAL A 8 3.78 15.52 16.11
CA VAL A 8 4.05 15.48 14.66
C VAL A 8 3.25 14.35 14.00
N ASN A 9 3.27 13.14 14.56
CA ASN A 9 2.47 12.02 14.04
C ASN A 9 0.96 12.34 14.09
N ALA A 10 0.48 12.95 15.17
CA ALA A 10 -0.92 13.32 15.32
C ALA A 10 -1.33 14.42 14.32
N ALA A 11 -0.46 15.41 14.10
CA ALA A 11 -0.67 16.45 13.09
C ALA A 11 -0.72 15.85 11.69
N MET A 12 0.22 14.97 11.34
CA MET A 12 0.22 14.27 10.05
C MET A 12 -1.03 13.41 9.85
N MET A 13 -1.48 12.68 10.88
CA MET A 13 -2.75 11.95 10.83
C MET A 13 -3.93 12.90 10.60
N THR A 14 -4.00 14.02 11.33
CA THR A 14 -5.13 14.96 11.25
C THR A 14 -5.20 15.69 9.91
N ILE A 15 -4.05 16.15 9.40
CA ILE A 15 -3.96 16.88 8.13
C ILE A 15 -4.41 15.98 6.96
N ASN A 16 -3.98 14.72 6.97
CA ASN A 16 -4.24 13.79 5.86
C ASN A 16 -5.52 12.96 6.05
N GLN A 17 -6.23 13.09 7.18
CA GLN A 17 -7.41 12.27 7.48
C GLN A 17 -8.54 12.42 6.45
N PRO A 18 -8.88 13.62 5.94
CA PRO A 18 -9.92 13.78 4.94
C PRO A 18 -9.60 13.02 3.64
N ASP A 19 -8.40 13.22 3.11
CA ASP A 19 -7.92 12.59 1.87
C ASP A 19 -7.83 11.07 2.01
N LEU A 20 -7.34 10.58 3.16
CA LEU A 20 -7.30 9.17 3.49
C LEU A 20 -8.70 8.54 3.42
N LYS A 21 -9.69 9.13 4.09
CA LYS A 21 -11.06 8.62 4.10
C LYS A 21 -11.69 8.65 2.72
N GLN A 22 -11.51 9.73 1.98
CA GLN A 22 -12.07 9.87 0.64
C GLN A 22 -11.50 8.81 -0.31
N ALA A 23 -10.18 8.59 -0.27
CA ALA A 23 -9.53 7.57 -1.09
C ALA A 23 -9.99 6.16 -0.70
N ASP A 24 -10.03 5.85 0.60
CA ASP A 24 -10.50 4.56 1.12
C ASP A 24 -11.96 4.28 0.71
N GLU A 25 -12.84 5.28 0.74
CA GLU A 25 -14.24 5.14 0.31
C GLU A 25 -14.37 4.77 -1.16
N VAL A 26 -13.59 5.42 -2.05
CA VAL A 26 -13.63 5.12 -3.49
C VAL A 26 -13.07 3.72 -3.77
N ILE A 27 -11.98 3.35 -3.10
CA ILE A 27 -11.38 2.02 -3.21
C ILE A 27 -12.38 0.96 -2.72
N GLN A 28 -13.03 1.18 -1.57
CA GLN A 28 -14.03 0.27 -1.03
C GLN A 28 -15.25 0.13 -1.95
N GLN A 29 -15.74 1.22 -2.52
CA GLN A 29 -16.85 1.17 -3.49
C GLN A 29 -16.51 0.31 -4.72
N ALA A 30 -15.25 0.34 -5.18
CA ALA A 30 -14.81 -0.53 -6.26
C ALA A 30 -14.74 -2.01 -5.85
N PHE A 31 -14.30 -2.30 -4.62
CA PHE A 31 -14.30 -3.66 -4.08
C PHE A 31 -15.72 -4.21 -3.85
N ASP A 32 -16.68 -3.36 -3.50
CA ASP A 32 -18.08 -3.75 -3.32
C ASP A 32 -18.82 -3.97 -4.66
N ASP A 33 -18.30 -3.43 -5.75
CA ASP A 33 -18.81 -3.64 -7.10
C ASP A 33 -18.40 -5.02 -7.65
N LYS A 34 -19.26 -6.01 -7.42
CA LYS A 34 -19.07 -7.38 -7.92
C LYS A 34 -18.88 -7.46 -9.43
N TYR A 35 -19.55 -6.61 -10.21
CA TYR A 35 -19.40 -6.63 -11.65
C TYR A 35 -18.00 -6.18 -12.04
N PHE A 36 -17.51 -5.08 -11.45
CA PHE A 36 -16.15 -4.61 -11.65
C PHE A 36 -15.11 -5.67 -11.27
N ILE A 37 -15.23 -6.27 -10.08
CA ILE A 37 -14.31 -7.32 -9.61
C ILE A 37 -14.30 -8.52 -10.56
N SER A 38 -15.47 -8.98 -11.00
CA SER A 38 -15.55 -10.14 -11.89
C SER A 38 -14.96 -9.84 -13.28
N GLN A 39 -15.23 -8.66 -13.85
CA GLN A 39 -14.61 -8.25 -15.12
C GLN A 39 -13.09 -8.11 -15.01
N GLN A 40 -12.63 -7.44 -13.96
CA GLN A 40 -11.21 -7.32 -13.66
C GLN A 40 -10.54 -8.68 -13.53
N GLY A 41 -11.19 -9.65 -12.88
CA GLY A 41 -10.68 -11.01 -12.75
C GLY A 41 -10.51 -11.72 -14.09
N ARG A 42 -11.44 -11.52 -15.03
CA ARG A 42 -11.32 -12.05 -16.40
C ARG A 42 -10.17 -11.42 -17.16
N TYR A 43 -10.00 -10.11 -17.06
CA TYR A 43 -8.88 -9.41 -17.70
C TYR A 43 -7.56 -9.81 -17.08
N PHE A 44 -7.47 -9.90 -15.76
CA PHE A 44 -6.25 -10.35 -15.09
C PHE A 44 -5.92 -11.81 -15.43
N ALA A 45 -6.91 -12.68 -15.58
CA ALA A 45 -6.68 -14.05 -16.05
C ALA A 45 -6.08 -14.08 -17.47
N GLN A 46 -6.63 -13.30 -18.41
CA GLN A 46 -6.06 -13.15 -19.76
C GLN A 46 -4.62 -12.62 -19.69
N PHE A 47 -4.40 -11.58 -18.90
CA PHE A 47 -3.07 -10.98 -18.71
C PHE A 47 -2.04 -12.00 -18.20
N ILE A 48 -2.40 -12.82 -17.21
CA ILE A 48 -1.53 -13.87 -16.66
C ILE A 48 -1.20 -14.93 -17.73
N ALA A 49 -2.18 -15.32 -18.54
CA ALA A 49 -2.00 -16.33 -19.60
C ALA A 49 -1.02 -15.84 -20.68
N ASP A 50 -1.00 -14.54 -20.97
CA ASP A 50 -0.07 -13.96 -21.94
C ASP A 50 1.32 -13.63 -21.33
N HIS A 51 1.43 -13.62 -20.01
CA HIS A 51 2.66 -13.29 -19.25
C HIS A 51 3.14 -14.42 -18.35
N GLU A 52 2.97 -15.68 -18.77
CA GLU A 52 3.18 -16.84 -17.89
C GLU A 52 4.53 -16.86 -17.20
N SER A 53 5.61 -16.41 -17.84
CA SER A 53 6.97 -16.43 -17.26
C SER A 53 7.11 -15.63 -15.98
N PHE A 54 6.25 -14.63 -15.75
CA PHE A 54 6.29 -13.74 -14.60
C PHE A 54 5.50 -14.26 -13.39
N TYR A 55 4.57 -15.19 -13.60
CA TYR A 55 3.63 -15.63 -12.57
C TYR A 55 3.98 -17.01 -11.99
N SER A 56 3.65 -17.21 -10.71
CA SER A 56 3.85 -18.50 -10.04
C SER A 56 2.95 -19.59 -10.62
N PRO A 57 3.33 -20.88 -10.53
CA PRO A 57 2.49 -21.98 -11.00
C PRO A 57 1.07 -21.96 -10.42
N PHE A 58 0.94 -21.52 -9.17
CA PHE A 58 -0.35 -21.36 -8.50
C PHE A 58 -1.25 -20.32 -9.21
N LEU A 59 -0.73 -19.12 -9.49
CA LEU A 59 -1.51 -18.08 -10.17
C LEU A 59 -1.88 -18.48 -11.61
N LYS A 60 -0.99 -19.17 -12.32
CA LYS A 60 -1.30 -19.73 -13.65
C LYS A 60 -2.46 -20.72 -13.60
N GLN A 61 -2.47 -21.61 -12.60
CA GLN A 61 -3.57 -22.58 -12.45
C GLN A 61 -4.91 -21.89 -12.18
N ILE A 62 -4.93 -20.84 -11.35
CA ILE A 62 -6.13 -20.06 -11.07
C ILE A 62 -6.60 -19.32 -12.33
N SER A 63 -5.66 -18.69 -13.06
CA SER A 63 -5.95 -18.05 -14.35
C SER A 63 -6.59 -19.03 -15.35
N PHE A 64 -5.99 -20.21 -15.53
CA PHE A 64 -6.51 -21.22 -16.43
C PHE A 64 -7.96 -21.62 -16.09
N ARG A 65 -8.26 -21.86 -14.80
CA ARG A 65 -9.62 -22.19 -14.33
C ARG A 65 -10.61 -21.02 -14.47
N ALA A 66 -10.15 -19.80 -14.22
CA ALA A 66 -10.94 -18.60 -14.41
C ALA A 66 -11.31 -18.38 -15.89
N LEU A 67 -10.36 -18.59 -16.80
CA LEU A 67 -10.60 -18.58 -18.25
C LEU A 67 -11.52 -19.72 -18.68
N GLY A 68 -11.48 -20.86 -17.99
CA GLY A 68 -12.43 -21.97 -18.12
C GLY A 68 -13.85 -21.67 -17.61
N GLY A 69 -14.08 -20.51 -16.98
CA GLY A 69 -15.39 -20.05 -16.54
C GLY A 69 -15.72 -20.27 -15.06
N GLU A 70 -14.77 -20.70 -14.23
CA GLU A 70 -14.99 -20.83 -12.78
C GLU A 70 -15.14 -19.44 -12.12
N LEU A 71 -16.37 -19.06 -11.78
CA LEU A 71 -16.69 -17.75 -11.19
C LEU A 71 -15.91 -17.45 -9.91
N GLU A 72 -15.73 -18.44 -9.03
CA GLU A 72 -14.96 -18.28 -7.80
C GLU A 72 -13.50 -17.89 -8.07
N LYS A 73 -12.89 -18.44 -9.13
CA LYS A 73 -11.49 -18.14 -9.51
C LYS A 73 -11.37 -16.79 -10.19
N ILE A 74 -12.39 -16.41 -10.96
CA ILE A 74 -12.50 -15.07 -11.54
C ILE A 74 -12.56 -14.03 -10.42
N ASP A 75 -13.45 -14.18 -9.44
CA ASP A 75 -13.62 -13.21 -8.36
C ASP A 75 -12.36 -13.14 -7.48
N LEU A 76 -11.70 -14.28 -7.24
CA LEU A 76 -10.40 -14.32 -6.54
C LEU A 76 -9.33 -13.53 -7.29
N LEU A 77 -9.18 -13.73 -8.61
CA LEU A 77 -8.25 -12.96 -9.41
C LEU A 77 -8.62 -11.48 -9.44
N GLY A 78 -9.91 -11.17 -9.53
CA GLY A 78 -10.42 -9.80 -9.47
C GLY A 78 -9.99 -9.09 -8.21
N ALA A 79 -10.11 -9.74 -7.05
CA ALA A 79 -9.67 -9.19 -5.77
C ALA A 79 -8.14 -9.04 -5.66
N LEU A 80 -7.37 -9.91 -6.34
CA LEU A 80 -5.90 -9.87 -6.33
C LEU A 80 -5.31 -8.87 -7.32
N ALA A 81 -6.03 -8.53 -8.39
CA ALA A 81 -5.52 -7.74 -9.51
C ALA A 81 -5.00 -6.35 -9.10
N LEU A 82 -5.71 -5.63 -8.21
CA LEU A 82 -5.29 -4.31 -7.72
C LEU A 82 -3.97 -4.32 -6.94
N ARG A 83 -3.56 -5.50 -6.45
CA ARG A 83 -2.30 -5.68 -5.72
C ARG A 83 -1.17 -6.17 -6.62
N ASN A 84 -1.47 -6.55 -7.86
CA ASN A 84 -0.47 -7.05 -8.79
C ASN A 84 0.19 -5.88 -9.54
N GLN A 85 1.44 -5.61 -9.19
CA GLN A 85 2.21 -4.50 -9.77
C GLN A 85 2.23 -4.52 -11.30
N LYS A 86 2.61 -5.65 -11.91
CA LYS A 86 2.74 -5.73 -13.37
C LYS A 86 1.41 -5.51 -14.09
N PHE A 87 0.32 -6.06 -13.56
CA PHE A 87 -1.02 -5.84 -14.10
C PHE A 87 -1.48 -4.39 -13.92
N MET A 88 -1.16 -3.74 -12.80
CA MET A 88 -1.52 -2.34 -12.59
C MET A 88 -0.72 -1.38 -13.48
N GLU A 89 0.51 -1.75 -13.83
CA GLU A 89 1.38 -0.98 -14.73
C GLU A 89 1.00 -1.17 -16.21
N GLU A 90 0.82 -2.41 -16.67
CA GLU A 90 0.66 -2.73 -18.09
C GLU A 90 -0.80 -3.01 -18.50
N GLY A 91 -1.62 -3.47 -17.56
CA GLY A 91 -3.01 -3.89 -17.78
C GLY A 91 -3.90 -2.79 -18.37
N PRO A 92 -3.90 -1.54 -17.87
CA PRO A 92 -4.71 -0.45 -18.45
C PRO A 92 -4.37 -0.11 -19.91
N SER A 93 -3.25 -0.59 -20.46
CA SER A 93 -2.90 -0.43 -21.89
C SER A 93 -2.96 -1.75 -22.66
N TYR A 94 -3.36 -2.84 -22.00
CA TYR A 94 -3.34 -4.18 -22.55
C TYR A 94 -4.55 -4.43 -23.47
N PRO A 95 -4.37 -5.05 -24.66
CA PRO A 95 -5.45 -5.28 -25.60
C PRO A 95 -6.31 -6.50 -25.22
N PHE A 96 -7.11 -6.37 -24.15
CA PHE A 96 -8.00 -7.44 -23.70
C PHE A 96 -9.06 -7.81 -24.75
N GLY A 97 -9.35 -9.11 -24.84
CA GLY A 97 -10.46 -9.62 -25.65
C GLY A 97 -11.80 -9.58 -24.91
N GLY A 98 -12.90 -9.70 -25.67
CA GLY A 98 -14.26 -9.83 -25.13
C GLY A 98 -15.15 -8.62 -25.44
N ASP A 99 -16.09 -8.34 -24.54
CA ASP A 99 -17.06 -7.25 -24.67
C ASP A 99 -16.37 -5.88 -24.56
N ARG A 100 -16.41 -5.11 -25.65
CA ARG A 100 -15.81 -3.77 -25.72
C ARG A 100 -16.49 -2.75 -24.81
N VAL A 101 -17.79 -2.91 -24.53
CA VAL A 101 -18.52 -2.01 -23.61
C VAL A 101 -18.11 -2.31 -22.17
N ALA A 102 -18.01 -3.59 -21.80
CA ALA A 102 -17.49 -3.97 -20.49
C ALA A 102 -16.05 -3.48 -20.29
N LEU A 103 -15.22 -3.58 -21.33
CA LEU A 103 -13.82 -3.16 -21.30
C LEU A 103 -13.68 -1.65 -21.12
N SER A 104 -14.50 -0.84 -21.80
CA SER A 104 -14.47 0.62 -21.65
C SER A 104 -14.95 1.08 -20.28
N VAL A 105 -15.96 0.40 -19.71
CA VAL A 105 -16.42 0.64 -18.34
C VAL A 105 -15.34 0.28 -17.32
N TRP A 106 -14.67 -0.85 -17.51
CA TRP A 106 -13.56 -1.26 -16.64
C TRP A 106 -12.38 -0.28 -16.74
N HIS A 107 -11.98 0.13 -17.94
CA HIS A 107 -10.91 1.12 -18.15
C HIS A 107 -11.18 2.41 -17.38
N LYS A 108 -12.38 2.97 -17.52
CA LYS A 108 -12.74 4.20 -16.81
C LYS A 108 -12.66 4.05 -15.29
N LYS A 109 -13.03 2.87 -14.76
CA LYS A 109 -12.96 2.59 -13.31
C LYS A 109 -11.53 2.39 -12.84
N ILE A 110 -10.72 1.62 -13.57
CA ILE A 110 -9.34 1.35 -13.16
C ILE A 110 -8.49 2.62 -13.24
N GLU A 111 -8.69 3.47 -14.25
CA GLU A 111 -8.02 4.77 -14.34
C GLU A 111 -8.36 5.67 -13.15
N ASN A 112 -9.64 5.73 -12.77
CA ASN A 112 -10.07 6.48 -11.59
C ASN A 112 -9.48 5.91 -10.29
N LEU A 113 -9.36 4.59 -10.18
CA LEU A 113 -8.74 3.95 -9.01
C LEU A 113 -7.24 4.26 -8.94
N ILE A 114 -6.54 4.20 -10.07
CA ILE A 114 -5.11 4.53 -10.16
C ILE A 114 -4.90 6.00 -9.80
N SER A 115 -5.75 6.92 -10.28
CA SER A 115 -5.61 8.34 -9.94
C SER A 115 -5.87 8.59 -8.45
N VAL A 116 -6.90 7.98 -7.87
CA VAL A 116 -7.19 8.09 -6.43
C VAL A 116 -6.08 7.48 -5.59
N GLN A 117 -5.49 6.37 -6.04
CA GLN A 117 -4.36 5.73 -5.38
C GLN A 117 -3.12 6.61 -5.42
N ALA A 118 -2.86 7.33 -6.52
CA ALA A 118 -1.75 8.29 -6.60
C ALA A 118 -1.94 9.51 -5.67
N GLU A 119 -3.17 9.96 -5.49
CA GLU A 119 -3.52 11.05 -4.55
C GLU A 119 -3.66 10.59 -3.09
N HIS A 120 -3.51 9.30 -2.83
CA HIS A 120 -3.68 8.75 -1.49
C HIS A 120 -2.45 9.09 -0.61
N PRO A 121 -2.61 9.60 0.63
CA PRO A 121 -1.51 9.98 1.53
C PRO A 121 -0.44 8.90 1.76
N ASN A 122 -0.86 7.66 1.92
CA ASN A 122 0.05 6.52 2.01
C ASN A 122 0.99 6.38 0.80
N TYR A 123 0.56 6.75 -0.40
CA TYR A 123 1.35 6.64 -1.62
C TYR A 123 2.30 7.83 -1.76
N TYR A 124 1.79 9.07 -1.74
CA TYR A 124 2.64 10.24 -2.00
C TYR A 124 3.52 10.67 -0.81
N LEU A 125 3.34 10.11 0.40
CA LEU A 125 4.24 10.34 1.54
C LEU A 125 4.95 9.06 2.01
N GLY A 126 4.55 7.89 1.51
CA GLY A 126 5.19 6.61 1.79
C GLY A 126 6.36 6.32 0.86
N ILE A 127 7.02 5.19 1.09
CA ILE A 127 8.03 4.67 0.17
C ILE A 127 7.33 3.69 -0.78
N THR A 128 7.33 4.01 -2.07
CA THR A 128 6.85 3.16 -3.16
C THR A 128 7.94 3.00 -4.22
N ALA A 129 7.67 2.20 -5.26
CA ALA A 129 8.56 2.07 -6.41
C ALA A 129 8.87 3.42 -7.09
N ASP A 130 7.91 4.34 -7.13
CA ASP A 130 8.06 5.68 -7.74
C ASP A 130 8.58 6.74 -6.76
N HIS A 131 8.58 6.46 -5.46
CA HIS A 131 8.90 7.41 -4.39
C HIS A 131 10.07 6.95 -3.51
N LEU A 132 11.25 6.81 -4.14
CA LEU A 132 12.48 6.35 -3.48
C LEU A 132 13.45 7.48 -3.05
N SER A 133 13.12 8.74 -3.35
CA SER A 133 13.93 9.89 -2.91
C SER A 133 14.12 9.92 -1.40
N TRP A 134 15.25 10.48 -0.94
CA TRP A 134 15.65 10.49 0.47
C TRP A 134 14.61 11.11 1.42
N SER A 135 13.79 12.05 0.93
CA SER A 135 12.70 12.66 1.72
C SER A 135 11.67 11.63 2.17
N TYR A 136 11.36 10.64 1.33
CA TYR A 136 10.37 9.61 1.65
C TYR A 136 10.83 8.69 2.78
N TRP A 137 12.14 8.53 2.96
CA TRP A 137 12.73 7.79 4.08
C TRP A 137 12.50 8.49 5.44
N PHE A 138 12.18 9.78 5.43
CA PHE A 138 11.70 10.51 6.60
C PHE A 138 10.18 10.50 6.70
N THR A 139 9.47 10.88 5.63
CA THR A 139 8.01 11.12 5.69
C THR A 139 7.21 9.86 5.97
N TYR A 140 7.63 8.71 5.44
CA TYR A 140 6.88 7.46 5.60
C TYR A 140 6.67 7.06 7.07
N GLN A 141 7.63 7.44 7.94
CA GLN A 141 7.60 7.14 9.37
C GLN A 141 6.48 7.86 10.12
N PHE A 142 5.84 8.85 9.50
CA PHE A 142 4.79 9.69 10.11
C PHE A 142 3.41 9.48 9.49
N VAL A 143 3.31 8.67 8.45
CA VAL A 143 2.06 8.38 7.72
C VAL A 143 1.49 7.06 8.21
N HIS A 144 0.17 6.99 8.34
CA HIS A 144 -0.50 5.81 8.88
C HIS A 144 -1.74 5.49 8.05
N SER A 145 -1.98 4.21 7.80
CA SER A 145 -3.13 3.71 7.03
C SER A 145 -4.48 3.91 7.72
N GLY A 146 -4.51 4.39 8.97
CA GLY A 146 -5.74 4.60 9.70
C GLY A 146 -5.50 4.82 11.19
N LEU A 147 -6.61 5.06 11.91
CA LEU A 147 -6.56 5.43 13.32
C LEU A 147 -6.02 4.32 14.22
N SER A 148 -6.32 3.05 13.91
CA SER A 148 -5.83 1.89 14.67
C SER A 148 -4.31 1.73 14.54
N HIS A 149 -3.78 1.83 13.32
CA HIS A 149 -2.34 1.76 13.06
C HIS A 149 -1.59 2.89 13.77
N PHE A 150 -2.12 4.12 13.71
CA PHE A 150 -1.60 5.26 14.46
C PHE A 150 -1.64 5.02 15.96
N ALA A 151 -2.79 4.62 16.52
CA ALA A 151 -2.97 4.45 17.96
C ALA A 151 -1.98 3.40 18.51
N PHE A 152 -1.82 2.28 17.81
CA PHE A 152 -0.86 1.25 18.20
C PHE A 152 0.57 1.80 18.25
N ASN A 153 1.04 2.46 17.19
CA ASN A 153 2.38 3.05 17.18
C ASN A 153 2.59 4.09 18.29
N MET A 154 1.59 4.93 18.53
CA MET A 154 1.70 5.98 19.55
C MET A 154 1.74 5.44 20.97
N VAL A 155 1.04 4.33 21.26
CA VAL A 155 1.13 3.66 22.57
C VAL A 155 2.57 3.23 22.85
N PHE A 156 3.21 2.55 21.91
CA PHE A 156 4.59 2.11 22.08
C PHE A 156 5.58 3.30 22.07
N LEU A 157 5.37 4.31 21.23
CA LEU A 157 6.18 5.53 21.25
C LEU A 157 6.14 6.20 22.64
N ILE A 158 4.96 6.35 23.23
CA ILE A 158 4.80 6.99 24.55
C ILE A 158 5.47 6.14 25.64
N ILE A 159 5.25 4.83 25.64
CA ILE A 159 5.82 3.94 26.68
C ILE A 159 7.35 3.92 26.61
N PHE A 160 7.91 3.56 25.46
CA PHE A 160 9.35 3.35 25.31
C PHE A 160 10.10 4.67 25.13
N GLY A 161 9.52 5.62 24.41
CA GLY A 161 10.10 6.95 24.21
C GLY A 161 10.23 7.71 25.53
N CYS A 162 9.19 7.77 26.37
CA CYS A 162 9.27 8.47 27.66
C CYS A 162 10.30 7.80 28.58
N PHE A 163 10.32 6.46 28.63
CA PHE A 163 11.28 5.72 29.45
C PHE A 163 12.73 6.00 29.01
N LEU A 164 13.01 5.90 27.71
CA LEU A 164 14.35 6.19 27.17
C LEU A 164 14.74 7.66 27.29
N GLU A 165 13.78 8.58 27.13
CA GLU A 165 14.04 10.01 27.26
C GLU A 165 14.48 10.39 28.68
N VAL A 166 13.89 9.76 29.70
CA VAL A 166 14.33 9.94 31.10
C VAL A 166 15.74 9.38 31.33
N LEU A 167 16.08 8.25 30.70
CA LEU A 167 17.37 7.56 30.92
C LEU A 167 18.54 8.13 30.11
N LYS A 168 18.29 8.59 28.88
CA LYS A 168 19.32 8.94 27.88
C LYS A 168 19.12 10.32 27.25
N GLY A 169 18.01 11.01 27.56
CA GLY A 169 17.69 12.33 27.03
C GLY A 169 16.96 12.29 25.68
N GLY A 170 16.35 13.42 25.32
CA GLY A 170 15.49 13.52 24.14
C GLY A 170 16.23 13.38 22.80
N LEU A 171 17.49 13.82 22.71
CA LEU A 171 18.28 13.66 21.48
C LEU A 171 18.53 12.19 21.14
N PHE A 172 18.76 11.35 22.16
CA PHE A 172 18.93 9.91 21.98
C PHE A 172 17.67 9.27 21.38
N VAL A 173 16.49 9.60 21.93
CA VAL A 173 15.20 9.13 21.39
C VAL A 173 15.01 9.54 19.95
N LEU A 174 15.34 10.78 19.59
CA LEU A 174 15.21 11.25 18.20
C LEU A 174 16.10 10.45 17.24
N ILE A 175 17.37 10.24 17.61
CA ILE A 175 18.34 9.49 16.80
C ILE A 175 17.90 8.04 16.63
N VAL A 176 17.47 7.38 17.71
CA VAL A 176 17.00 5.99 17.64
C VAL A 176 15.73 5.89 16.81
N TYR A 177 14.75 6.77 17.04
CA TYR A 177 13.49 6.78 16.27
C TYR A 177 13.77 6.92 14.77
N LEU A 178 14.48 7.98 14.35
CA LEU A 178 14.76 8.21 12.94
C LEU A 178 15.71 7.16 12.37
N GLY A 179 16.76 6.79 13.09
CA GLY A 179 17.75 5.81 12.64
C GLY A 179 17.15 4.42 12.43
N SER A 180 16.27 3.97 13.32
CA SER A 180 15.57 2.69 13.18
C SER A 180 14.51 2.73 12.07
N GLY A 181 13.88 3.88 11.83
CA GLY A 181 13.08 4.08 10.62
C GLY A 181 13.93 3.88 9.35
N PHE A 182 15.04 4.61 9.23
CA PHE A 182 15.96 4.46 8.09
C PHE A 182 16.43 3.02 7.87
N ALA A 183 16.84 2.34 8.95
CA ALA A 183 17.24 0.94 8.89
C ALA A 183 16.08 0.03 8.45
N GLY A 184 14.87 0.27 8.95
CA GLY A 184 13.67 -0.47 8.58
C GLY A 184 13.29 -0.31 7.11
N ALA A 185 13.33 0.92 6.59
CA ALA A 185 13.11 1.19 5.17
C ALA A 185 14.16 0.48 4.29
N GLY A 186 15.44 0.58 4.66
CA GLY A 186 16.52 -0.11 3.96
C GLY A 186 16.33 -1.63 3.95
N PHE A 187 16.00 -2.22 5.11
CA PHE A 187 15.74 -3.66 5.21
C PHE A 187 14.52 -4.10 4.40
N PHE A 188 13.45 -3.31 4.41
CA PHE A 188 12.26 -3.58 3.60
C PHE A 188 12.59 -3.62 2.11
N LEU A 189 13.32 -2.63 1.61
CA LEU A 189 13.73 -2.55 0.20
C LEU A 189 14.71 -3.65 -0.19
N LEU A 190 15.59 -4.08 0.72
CA LEU A 190 16.53 -5.19 0.46
C LEU A 190 15.80 -6.53 0.30
N ILE A 191 14.72 -6.75 1.05
CA ILE A 191 13.96 -8.02 1.00
C ILE A 191 12.95 -8.01 -0.14
N ASN A 192 12.17 -6.94 -0.27
CA ASN A 192 11.01 -6.91 -1.15
C ASN A 192 11.30 -6.24 -2.50
N GLY A 193 12.40 -5.51 -2.61
CA GLY A 193 12.62 -4.57 -3.70
C GLY A 193 11.66 -3.37 -3.63
N PRO A 194 11.67 -2.48 -4.63
CA PRO A 194 10.69 -1.43 -4.77
C PRO A 194 9.29 -2.00 -5.07
N THR A 195 8.28 -1.61 -4.30
CA THR A 195 6.90 -2.11 -4.42
C THR A 195 5.90 -1.00 -4.67
N MET A 196 4.83 -1.28 -5.41
CA MET A 196 3.70 -0.35 -5.56
C MET A 196 2.86 -0.23 -4.28
N ALA A 197 2.87 -1.26 -3.42
CA ALA A 197 2.30 -1.12 -2.08
C ALA A 197 3.23 -0.23 -1.22
N PRO A 198 2.72 0.88 -0.65
CA PRO A 198 3.56 1.82 0.08
C PRO A 198 3.99 1.26 1.44
N LEU A 199 5.27 1.43 1.77
CA LEU A 199 5.76 1.30 3.14
C LEU A 199 5.44 2.59 3.89
N ILE A 200 4.75 2.46 5.03
CA ILE A 200 4.33 3.56 5.90
C ILE A 200 4.38 3.15 7.38
N GLY A 201 4.33 4.13 8.28
CA GLY A 201 4.11 3.95 9.70
C GLY A 201 5.38 4.07 10.54
N ALA A 202 5.18 4.47 11.79
CA ALA A 202 6.25 4.61 12.79
C ALA A 202 6.76 3.26 13.34
N SER A 203 6.23 2.12 12.87
CA SER A 203 6.47 0.81 13.46
C SER A 203 7.95 0.42 13.54
N ALA A 204 8.75 0.71 12.51
CA ALA A 204 10.19 0.45 12.51
C ALA A 204 10.93 1.33 13.52
N ALA A 205 10.57 2.62 13.57
CA ALA A 205 11.14 3.59 14.49
C ALA A 205 10.86 3.20 15.95
N VAL A 206 9.63 2.81 16.24
CA VAL A 206 9.20 2.43 17.58
C VAL A 206 9.74 1.05 18.00
N SER A 207 9.87 0.09 17.06
CA SER A 207 10.58 -1.16 17.33
C SER A 207 12.04 -0.93 17.71
N GLY A 208 12.67 0.11 17.13
CA GLY A 208 14.00 0.55 17.54
C GLY A 208 14.10 1.08 18.96
N LEU A 209 13.07 1.80 19.43
CA LEU A 209 12.97 2.25 20.82
C LEU A 209 12.71 1.10 21.80
N MET A 210 12.16 -0.02 21.33
CA MET A 210 11.89 -1.20 22.15
C MET A 210 13.11 -2.11 22.34
N ALA A 211 14.04 -2.11 21.38
CA ALA A 211 15.21 -2.98 21.34
C ALA A 211 16.28 -2.54 22.34
#